data_AF-A0A6G8Q0B4-F1
#
_entry.id   AF-A0A6G8Q0B4-F1
#
_cell.length_a   1.000
_cell.length_b   1.000
_cell.length_c   1.000
_cell.angle_alpha   90.00
_cell.angle_beta   90.00
_cell.angle_gamma   90.00
#
_symmetry.space_group_name_H-M   'P 1'
#
loop_
_entity.id
_entity.type
_entity.pdbx_description
1 polymer ?
#
loop_
_entity_poly.entity_id
_entity_poly.type
_entity_poly.pdbx_seq_one_letter_code
_entity_poly.pdbx_strand_id
1 'polypeptide(L)'
;MVLKEGRGLVWFPEGQRSADGELQPFKPGIGMLLDKHRVPVVPVSIRGSYEAMPPGRLLPRPAGISVAFGAPLDPGDLEREGEGEEPKDRIVSALRERVARLNAERNPREPERGAE
;
A
#
# COMPACT_ATOMS: atom_id res chain seq x y z
N MET A 1 8.22 -2.80 21.56
CA MET A 1 7.86 -3.06 20.13
C MET A 1 6.98 -1.90 19.75
N VAL A 2 7.34 -1.16 18.70
CA VAL A 2 6.78 0.16 18.39
C VAL A 2 5.25 0.23 18.44
N LEU A 3 4.53 -0.81 17.98
CA LEU A 3 3.06 -0.85 18.02
C LEU A 3 2.49 -0.94 19.45
N LYS A 4 3.18 -1.62 20.38
CA LYS A 4 2.76 -1.70 21.80
C LYS A 4 2.94 -0.38 22.54
N GLU A 5 3.76 0.51 22.00
CA GLU A 5 4.05 1.84 22.57
C GLU A 5 3.13 2.92 21.97
N GLY A 6 2.11 2.55 21.19
CA GLY A 6 1.20 3.48 20.54
C GLY A 6 1.85 4.31 19.41
N ARG A 7 3.00 3.89 18.89
CA ARG A 7 3.69 4.58 17.78
C ARG A 7 3.23 4.03 16.43
N GLY A 8 3.20 4.90 15.43
CA GLY A 8 2.92 4.53 14.05
C GLY A 8 4.08 3.76 13.40
N LEU A 9 3.73 2.81 12.54
CA LEU A 9 4.67 2.04 11.72
C LEU A 9 4.29 2.21 10.24
N VAL A 10 5.22 2.71 9.44
CA VAL A 10 5.08 2.71 7.97
C VAL A 10 5.66 1.41 7.44
N TRP A 11 4.88 0.68 6.65
CA TRP A 11 5.26 -0.63 6.13
C TRP A 11 5.02 -0.71 4.63
N PHE A 12 6.03 -1.14 3.88
CA PHE A 12 5.94 -1.44 2.45
C PHE A 12 5.89 -2.97 2.26
N PRO A 13 4.69 -3.56 2.15
CA PRO A 13 4.54 -5.02 2.17
C PRO A 13 5.10 -5.71 0.92
N GLU A 14 5.37 -4.98 -0.15
CA GLU A 14 6.06 -5.46 -1.36
C GLU A 14 7.55 -5.75 -1.09
N GLY A 15 8.14 -5.04 -0.11
CA GLY A 15 9.53 -5.22 0.33
C GLY A 15 10.61 -4.69 -0.61
N GLN A 16 10.23 -4.10 -1.74
CA GLN A 16 11.12 -3.39 -2.66
C GLN A 16 10.35 -2.32 -3.43
N ARG A 17 11.07 -1.39 -4.06
CA ARG A 17 10.45 -0.44 -5.00
C ARG A 17 9.99 -1.19 -6.24
N SER A 18 8.82 -0.83 -6.76
CA SER A 18 8.29 -1.38 -8.00
C SER A 18 9.24 -1.11 -9.19
N ALA A 19 9.42 -2.12 -10.04
CA ALA A 19 10.28 -2.06 -11.22
C ALA A 19 9.56 -1.45 -12.44
N ASP A 20 8.23 -1.48 -12.45
CA ASP A 20 7.36 -1.04 -13.53
C ASP A 20 6.37 0.06 -13.10
N GLY A 21 6.30 0.38 -11.81
CA GLY A 21 5.37 1.36 -11.25
C GLY A 21 4.03 0.78 -10.81
N GLU A 22 3.81 -0.52 -11.06
CA GLU A 22 2.60 -1.23 -10.66
C GLU A 22 2.70 -1.77 -9.23
N LEU A 23 1.53 -1.95 -8.60
CA LEU A 23 1.41 -2.49 -7.24
C LEU A 23 1.80 -3.97 -7.22
N GLN A 24 2.92 -4.28 -6.57
CA GLN A 24 3.44 -5.63 -6.50
C GLN A 24 2.69 -6.50 -5.48
N PRO A 25 2.87 -7.83 -5.51
CA PRO A 25 2.30 -8.72 -4.49
C PRO A 25 2.80 -8.37 -3.08
N PHE A 26 1.89 -8.44 -2.12
CA PHE A 26 2.22 -8.22 -0.72
C PHE A 26 2.83 -9.49 -0.12
N LYS A 27 3.92 -9.33 0.62
CA LYS A 27 4.53 -10.43 1.38
C LYS A 27 3.68 -10.77 2.60
N PRO A 28 3.66 -12.04 3.05
CA PRO A 28 2.77 -12.50 4.13
C PRO A 28 3.07 -11.88 5.51
N GLY A 29 4.25 -11.28 5.70
CA GLY A 29 4.66 -10.70 6.98
C GLY A 29 3.71 -9.63 7.53
N ILE A 30 3.04 -8.85 6.67
CA ILE A 30 2.05 -7.87 7.12
C ILE A 30 0.80 -8.54 7.70
N GLY A 31 0.34 -9.63 7.08
CA GLY A 31 -0.78 -10.44 7.58
C GLY A 31 -0.46 -11.04 8.94
N MET A 32 0.74 -11.61 9.10
CA MET A 32 1.20 -12.16 10.38
C MET A 32 1.25 -11.10 11.49
N LEU A 33 1.69 -9.88 11.16
CA LEU A 33 1.76 -8.78 12.10
C LEU A 33 0.37 -8.34 12.57
N LEU A 34 -0.56 -8.17 11.63
CA LEU A 34 -1.92 -7.69 11.90
C LEU A 34 -2.78 -8.75 12.58
N ASP A 35 -2.62 -10.02 12.22
CA ASP A 35 -3.27 -11.15 12.90
C ASP A 35 -2.85 -11.23 14.38
N LYS A 36 -1.56 -11.07 14.65
CA LYS A 36 -1.00 -11.17 16.01
C LYS A 36 -1.30 -9.96 16.90
N HIS A 37 -1.24 -8.76 16.34
CA HIS A 37 -1.30 -7.52 17.14
C HIS A 37 -2.65 -6.83 17.10
N ARG A 38 -3.53 -7.18 16.14
CA ARG A 38 -4.90 -6.67 16.02
C ARG A 38 -4.97 -5.14 16.20
N VAL A 39 -4.06 -4.44 15.52
CA VAL A 39 -4.00 -2.97 15.49
C VAL A 39 -4.58 -2.44 14.18
N PRO A 40 -5.26 -1.28 14.18
CA PRO A 40 -5.76 -0.68 12.95
C PRO A 40 -4.64 -0.41 11.93
N VAL A 41 -4.97 -0.58 10.65
CA VAL A 41 -4.07 -0.28 9.52
C VAL A 41 -4.70 0.78 8.62
N VAL A 42 -3.90 1.73 8.16
CA VAL A 42 -4.34 2.74 7.18
C VAL A 42 -3.75 2.36 5.82
N PRO A 43 -4.57 2.02 4.81
CA PRO A 43 -4.07 1.75 3.47
C PRO A 43 -3.62 3.07 2.83
N VAL A 44 -2.47 3.04 2.16
CA VAL A 44 -1.87 4.21 1.52
C VAL A 44 -1.44 3.84 0.11
N SER A 45 -1.74 4.72 -0.85
CA SER A 45 -1.28 4.62 -2.24
C SER A 45 -0.39 5.80 -2.57
N ILE A 46 0.72 5.54 -3.26
CA ILE A 46 1.66 6.55 -3.74
C ILE A 46 1.75 6.40 -5.26
N ARG A 47 1.49 7.49 -5.99
CA ARG A 47 1.61 7.54 -7.46
C ARG A 47 2.60 8.61 -7.89
N GLY A 48 3.16 8.46 -9.09
CA GLY A 48 4.14 9.41 -9.63
C GLY A 48 5.56 9.21 -9.10
N SER A 49 5.74 8.39 -8.06
CA SER A 49 7.06 8.14 -7.46
C SER A 49 7.94 7.30 -8.37
N TYR A 50 7.36 6.36 -9.13
CA TYR A 50 8.11 5.59 -10.12
C TYR A 50 8.60 6.49 -11.25
N GLU A 51 7.77 7.41 -11.73
CA GLU A 51 8.14 8.39 -12.73
C GLU A 51 9.24 9.32 -12.19
N ALA A 52 9.06 9.85 -10.98
CA ALA A 52 10.02 10.75 -10.34
C ALA A 52 11.39 10.09 -10.15
N MET A 53 11.44 8.85 -9.63
CA MET A 53 12.68 8.17 -9.29
C MET A 53 12.55 6.63 -9.39
N PRO A 54 12.59 6.05 -10.61
CA PRO A 54 12.56 4.61 -10.80
C PRO A 54 13.80 3.93 -10.19
N PRO A 55 13.75 2.62 -9.90
CA PRO A 55 14.90 1.87 -9.43
C PRO A 55 16.13 2.04 -10.34
N GLY A 56 17.33 2.12 -9.74
CA GLY A 56 18.59 2.32 -10.46
C GLY A 56 18.90 3.76 -10.87
N ARG A 57 17.92 4.68 -10.84
CA ARG A 57 18.18 6.11 -11.10
C ARG A 57 18.75 6.80 -9.86
N LEU A 58 19.83 7.57 -10.05
CA LEU A 58 20.53 8.28 -8.97
C LEU A 58 19.90 9.62 -8.60
N LEU A 59 19.28 10.32 -9.55
CA LEU A 59 18.68 11.64 -9.34
C LEU A 59 17.21 11.67 -9.77
N PRO A 60 16.31 12.25 -8.96
CA PRO A 60 14.90 12.36 -9.30
C PRO A 60 14.70 13.32 -10.49
N ARG A 61 13.61 13.15 -11.23
CA ARG A 61 13.11 14.12 -12.20
C ARG A 61 11.80 14.74 -11.71
N PRO A 62 11.46 15.98 -12.10
CA PRO A 62 10.15 16.54 -11.82
C PRO A 62 9.04 15.65 -12.36
N ALA A 63 8.14 15.22 -11.48
CA ALA A 63 6.92 14.50 -11.80
C ALA A 63 5.89 14.82 -10.71
N GLY A 64 4.59 14.80 -11.07
CA GLY A 64 3.53 14.95 -10.09
C GLY A 64 3.47 13.72 -9.19
N ILE A 65 3.68 13.89 -7.88
CA ILE A 65 3.54 12.82 -6.89
C ILE A 65 2.24 13.04 -6.12
N SER A 66 1.44 11.98 -6.00
CA SER A 66 0.22 12.00 -5.20
C SER A 66 0.24 10.89 -4.15
N VAL A 67 -0.30 11.21 -2.97
CA VAL A 67 -0.45 10.25 -1.87
C VAL A 67 -1.92 10.26 -1.44
N ALA A 68 -2.53 9.08 -1.46
CA ALA A 68 -3.90 8.87 -1.03
C ALA A 68 -3.92 8.00 0.22
N PHE A 69 -4.64 8.44 1.24
CA PHE A 69 -4.87 7.71 2.49
C PHE A 69 -6.31 7.22 2.50
N GLY A 70 -6.53 5.93 2.72
CA GLY A 70 -7.87 5.41 2.94
C GLY A 70 -8.32 5.52 4.41
N ALA A 71 -9.52 5.03 4.68
CA ALA A 71 -10.02 4.91 6.04
C ALA A 71 -9.19 3.90 6.85
N PRO A 72 -9.02 4.08 8.17
CA PRO A 72 -8.47 3.04 9.04
C PRO A 72 -9.30 1.75 8.96
N LEU A 73 -8.62 0.62 8.90
CA LEU A 73 -9.21 -0.72 8.74
C LEU A 73 -8.86 -1.56 9.96
N ASP A 74 -9.85 -2.27 10.48
CA ASP A 74 -9.65 -3.26 11.53
C ASP A 74 -9.15 -4.59 10.94
N PRO A 75 -8.14 -5.25 11.53
CA PRO A 75 -7.68 -6.55 11.03
C PRO A 75 -8.75 -7.65 11.04
N GLY A 76 -9.72 -7.61 11.95
CA GLY A 76 -10.84 -8.55 11.97
C GLY A 76 -11.84 -8.32 10.84
N ASP A 77 -12.03 -7.07 10.39
CA ASP A 77 -12.78 -6.79 9.15
C ASP A 77 -12.05 -7.36 7.93
N LEU A 78 -10.75 -7.10 7.83
CA LEU A 78 -9.92 -7.59 6.73
C LEU A 78 -9.90 -9.12 6.65
N GLU A 79 -9.82 -9.80 7.79
CA GLU A 79 -9.87 -11.26 7.86
C GLU A 79 -11.21 -11.83 7.36
N ARG A 80 -12.32 -11.12 7.57
CA ARG A 80 -13.66 -11.53 7.13
C ARG A 80 -13.91 -11.27 5.65
N GLU A 81 -13.36 -10.18 5.13
CA GLU A 81 -13.55 -9.75 3.75
C GLU A 81 -12.58 -10.42 2.77
N GLY A 82 -11.41 -10.83 3.23
CA GLY A 82 -10.33 -11.32 2.38
C GLY A 82 -10.40 -12.80 2.04
N GLU A 83 -9.65 -13.16 1.00
CA GLU A 83 -9.53 -14.52 0.48
C GLU A 83 -8.22 -15.19 0.95
N GLY A 84 -8.26 -16.49 1.24
CA GLY A 84 -7.10 -17.27 1.69
C GLY A 84 -7.48 -18.35 2.72
N GLU A 85 -6.60 -19.34 2.88
CA GLU A 85 -6.82 -20.45 3.82
C GLU A 85 -6.61 -20.01 5.28
N GLU A 86 -5.51 -19.30 5.55
CA GLU A 86 -5.19 -18.83 6.90
C GLU A 86 -5.66 -17.38 7.14
N PRO A 87 -5.93 -16.99 8.41
CA PRO A 87 -6.30 -15.61 8.76
C PRO A 87 -5.36 -14.54 8.20
N LYS A 88 -4.04 -14.78 8.28
CA LYS A 88 -3.01 -13.87 7.78
C LYS A 88 -3.11 -13.64 6.26
N ASP A 89 -3.49 -14.65 5.49
CA ASP A 89 -3.58 -14.58 4.03
C ASP A 89 -4.81 -13.78 3.61
N ARG A 90 -5.94 -14.00 4.30
CA ARG A 90 -7.17 -13.20 4.14
C ARG A 90 -6.90 -11.72 4.42
N ILE A 91 -6.22 -11.42 5.53
CA ILE A 91 -5.85 -10.04 5.86
C ILE A 91 -4.97 -9.42 4.77
N VAL A 92 -3.97 -10.14 4.25
CA VAL A 92 -3.08 -9.65 3.19
C VAL A 92 -3.87 -9.38 1.90
N SER A 93 -4.74 -10.31 1.52
CA SER A 93 -5.56 -10.21 0.31
C SER A 93 -6.46 -8.97 0.35
N ALA A 94 -7.26 -8.83 1.42
CA ALA A 94 -8.14 -7.68 1.59
C ALA A 94 -7.36 -6.36 1.65
N LEU A 95 -6.25 -6.30 2.41
CA LEU A 95 -5.46 -5.08 2.52
C LEU A 95 -4.87 -4.67 1.18
N ARG A 96 -4.35 -5.62 0.39
CA ARG A 96 -3.83 -5.34 -0.96
C ARG A 96 -4.94 -4.79 -1.85
N GLU A 97 -6.14 -5.35 -1.80
CA GLU A 97 -7.28 -4.87 -2.58
C GLU A 97 -7.65 -3.43 -2.20
N ARG A 98 -7.67 -3.09 -0.91
CA ARG A 98 -7.92 -1.72 -0.46
C ARG A 98 -6.88 -0.74 -0.99
N VAL A 99 -5.60 -1.12 -1.00
CA VAL A 99 -4.53 -0.29 -1.59
C VAL A 99 -4.68 -0.20 -3.12
N ALA A 100 -5.06 -1.29 -3.80
CA ALA A 100 -5.30 -1.29 -5.24
C ALA A 100 -6.47 -0.37 -5.63
N ARG A 101 -7.56 -0.35 -4.85
CA ARG A 101 -8.68 0.57 -5.07
C ARG A 101 -8.25 2.02 -4.93
N LEU A 102 -7.50 2.36 -3.87
CA LEU A 102 -6.91 3.70 -3.72
C LEU A 102 -5.95 4.05 -4.86
N ASN A 103 -5.26 3.05 -5.42
CA ASN A 103 -4.38 3.20 -6.58
C ASN A 103 -5.15 3.30 -7.92
N ALA A 104 -6.41 2.90 -7.98
CA ALA A 104 -7.29 3.13 -9.14
C ALA A 104 -8.05 4.47 -9.07
N GLU A 105 -8.38 4.95 -7.88
CA GLU A 105 -9.10 6.23 -7.66
C GLU A 105 -8.25 7.44 -8.11
N ARG A 106 -8.43 7.86 -9.36
CA ARG A 106 -7.67 8.94 -10.01
C ARG A 106 -7.65 10.20 -9.14
N ASN A 107 -6.48 10.83 -9.00
CA ASN A 107 -6.41 12.11 -8.32
C ASN A 107 -7.03 13.19 -9.24
N PRO A 108 -8.10 13.90 -8.84
CA PRO A 108 -8.74 14.93 -9.67
C PRO A 108 -7.82 16.13 -9.99
N ARG A 109 -6.60 16.17 -9.42
CA ARG A 109 -5.57 17.18 -9.67
C ARG A 109 -4.44 16.73 -10.60
N GLU A 110 -4.51 15.52 -11.16
CA GLU A 110 -3.53 15.09 -12.17
C GLU A 110 -3.85 15.72 -13.53
N PRO A 111 -2.90 16.43 -14.18
CA PRO A 111 -3.11 16.89 -15.54
C PRO A 111 -3.37 15.68 -16.46
N GLU A 112 -4.20 15.88 -17.49
CA GLU A 112 -4.37 14.88 -18.54
C GLU A 112 -3.00 14.50 -19.08
N ARG A 113 -2.72 13.19 -19.14
CA ARG A 113 -1.53 12.70 -19.83
C ARG A 113 -1.67 13.17 -21.27
N GLY A 114 -0.88 14.18 -21.63
CA GLY A 114 -0.83 14.71 -22.99
C GLY A 114 -0.63 13.57 -23.95
N ALA A 115 -1.51 13.51 -24.95
CA ALA A 115 -1.25 12.77 -26.17
C ALA A 115 -0.04 13.42 -26.84
N GLU A 116 1.08 12.71 -26.85
CA GLU A 116 2.17 12.89 -27.82
C GLU A 116 2.59 11.52 -28.34
#